data_AF-A0ABD3V4H5-F1
#
_entry.id   AF-A0ABD3V4H5-F1
#
_cell.length_a   1.000
_cell.length_b   1.000
_cell.length_c   1.000
_cell.angle_alpha   90.00
_cell.angle_beta   90.00
_cell.angle_gamma   90.00
#
_symmetry.space_group_name_H-M   'P 1'
#
loop_
_entity.id
_entity.type
_entity.pdbx_description
1 polymer ?
#
loop_
_entity_poly.entity_id
_entity_poly.type
_entity_poly.pdbx_seq_one_letter_code
_entity_poly.pdbx_strand_id
1 'polypeptide(L)'
;MAGSRFEKLGSVFRRMQGLLKSGAISQSEKPVWYDVYAAFPPKLAPVYDRPLPNQTVQQILYPEDLLRAKFYAVYGEPDIVVMLNEKKKTTCQLFVEKYIELKKSGVPDAKLFEASARELKEQGIRLRTVEELNKEKEKRLQADILSASSALGQHPSAEGTFGKRARSHEPNAMHKDKLKDNLMDDYFDDFNPSDDLKLKTKYDSER
;
A
#
# COMPACT_ATOMS: atom_id res chain seq x y z
N MET A 1 -41.10 -29.61 -13.89
CA MET A 1 -39.94 -29.02 -14.58
C MET A 1 -38.74 -29.92 -14.36
N ALA A 2 -38.21 -30.53 -15.42
CA ALA A 2 -36.97 -31.29 -15.33
C ALA A 2 -35.77 -30.33 -15.22
N GLY A 3 -34.78 -30.66 -14.41
CA GLY A 3 -33.58 -29.84 -14.23
C GLY A 3 -32.43 -30.66 -13.66
N SER A 4 -31.19 -30.26 -13.93
CA SER A 4 -30.00 -30.97 -13.44
C SER A 4 -29.33 -30.24 -12.28
N ARG A 5 -29.34 -30.87 -11.10
CA ARG A 5 -28.69 -30.37 -9.88
C ARG A 5 -27.25 -30.88 -9.68
N PHE A 6 -26.72 -31.70 -10.60
CA PHE A 6 -25.38 -32.27 -10.50
C PHE A 6 -24.28 -31.23 -10.79
N GLU A 7 -23.81 -30.52 -9.78
CA GLU A 7 -22.81 -29.46 -9.90
C GLU A 7 -21.42 -29.96 -10.31
N LYS A 8 -21.03 -31.17 -9.87
CA LYS A 8 -19.71 -31.77 -10.14
C LYS A 8 -19.52 -32.20 -11.60
N LEU A 9 -20.61 -32.42 -12.34
CA LEU A 9 -20.58 -32.92 -13.70
C LEU A 9 -20.65 -31.77 -14.71
N GLY A 10 -19.49 -31.36 -15.22
CA GLY A 10 -19.37 -30.34 -16.26
C GLY A 10 -19.85 -28.95 -15.82
N SER A 11 -20.03 -28.05 -16.79
CA SER A 11 -20.56 -26.70 -16.56
C SER A 11 -22.09 -26.66 -16.68
N VAL A 12 -22.71 -25.63 -16.10
CA VAL A 12 -24.16 -25.39 -16.21
C VAL A 12 -24.60 -25.34 -17.69
N PHE A 13 -23.81 -24.68 -18.54
CA PHE A 13 -24.07 -24.60 -19.98
C PHE A 13 -24.13 -25.98 -20.64
N ARG A 14 -23.14 -26.84 -20.37
CA ARG A 14 -23.05 -28.18 -20.97
C ARG A 14 -24.21 -29.08 -20.52
N ARG A 15 -24.63 -28.94 -19.25
CA ARG A 15 -25.80 -29.65 -18.71
C ARG A 15 -27.10 -29.19 -19.36
N MET A 16 -27.30 -27.87 -19.48
CA MET A 16 -28.48 -27.33 -20.17
C MET A 16 -28.53 -27.71 -21.65
N GLN A 17 -27.39 -27.65 -22.33
CA GLN A 17 -27.28 -28.08 -23.72
C GLN A 17 -27.65 -29.56 -23.88
N GLY A 18 -27.24 -30.42 -22.94
CA GLY A 18 -27.64 -31.83 -22.92
C GLY A 18 -29.15 -32.02 -22.74
N LEU A 19 -29.77 -31.30 -21.80
CA LEU A 19 -31.21 -31.35 -21.55
C LEU A 19 -32.05 -30.86 -22.74
N LEU A 20 -31.59 -29.82 -23.43
CA LEU A 20 -32.22 -29.31 -24.65
C LEU A 20 -32.07 -30.30 -25.82
N LYS A 21 -30.90 -30.95 -25.94
CA LYS A 21 -30.63 -31.94 -27.00
C LYS A 21 -31.39 -33.26 -26.81
N SER A 22 -31.56 -33.70 -25.57
CA SER A 22 -32.33 -34.92 -25.26
C SER A 22 -33.84 -34.72 -25.29
N GLY A 23 -34.31 -33.47 -25.42
CA GLY A 23 -35.73 -33.13 -25.35
C GLY A 23 -36.32 -33.17 -23.94
N ALA A 24 -35.49 -33.35 -22.90
CA ALA A 24 -35.93 -33.31 -21.50
C ALA A 24 -36.41 -31.91 -21.07
N ILE A 25 -35.92 -30.86 -21.73
CA ILE A 25 -36.42 -29.49 -21.64
C ILE A 25 -36.77 -29.02 -23.05
N SER A 26 -37.94 -28.41 -23.20
CA SER A 26 -38.40 -27.86 -24.48
C SER A 26 -37.59 -26.61 -24.89
N GLN A 27 -37.48 -26.32 -26.19
CA GLN A 27 -36.77 -25.12 -26.67
C GLN A 27 -37.44 -23.81 -26.19
N SER A 28 -38.74 -23.84 -25.93
CA SER A 28 -39.50 -22.72 -25.33
C SER A 28 -39.15 -22.47 -23.87
N GLU A 29 -38.70 -23.49 -23.14
CA GLU A 29 -38.29 -23.40 -21.73
C GLU A 29 -36.77 -23.17 -21.59
N LYS A 30 -36.09 -22.89 -22.69
CA LYS A 30 -34.68 -22.52 -22.70
C LYS A 30 -34.46 -21.27 -21.83
N PRO A 31 -33.52 -21.30 -20.87
CA PRO A 31 -33.27 -20.14 -20.02
C PRO A 31 -32.80 -18.91 -20.80
N VAL A 32 -33.22 -17.73 -20.35
CA VAL A 32 -32.88 -16.44 -20.99
C VAL A 32 -31.36 -16.23 -21.16
N TRP A 33 -30.56 -16.72 -20.20
CA TRP A 33 -29.10 -16.58 -20.25
C TRP A 33 -28.42 -17.49 -21.28
N TYR A 34 -29.08 -18.54 -21.78
CA TYR A 34 -28.43 -19.57 -22.61
C TYR A 34 -27.89 -18.99 -23.91
N ASP A 35 -28.67 -18.16 -24.59
CA ASP A 35 -28.28 -17.55 -25.87
C ASP A 35 -27.15 -16.54 -25.69
N VAL A 36 -27.15 -15.80 -24.57
CA VAL A 36 -26.06 -14.89 -24.19
C VAL A 36 -24.77 -15.67 -23.97
N TYR A 37 -24.83 -16.78 -23.23
CA TYR A 37 -23.68 -17.65 -22.99
C TYR A 37 -23.18 -18.30 -24.28
N ALA A 38 -24.08 -18.73 -25.17
CA ALA A 38 -23.72 -19.35 -26.45
C ALA A 38 -23.05 -18.36 -27.41
N ALA A 39 -23.51 -17.11 -27.44
CA ALA A 39 -22.92 -16.05 -28.24
C ALA A 39 -21.58 -15.54 -27.65
N PHE A 40 -21.49 -15.44 -26.32
CA PHE A 40 -20.34 -14.91 -25.61
C PHE A 40 -19.85 -15.88 -24.53
N PRO A 41 -19.27 -17.03 -24.91
CA PRO A 41 -18.80 -18.02 -23.95
C PRO A 41 -17.63 -17.45 -23.15
N PRO A 42 -17.51 -17.77 -21.84
CA PRO A 42 -16.37 -17.36 -21.04
C PRO A 42 -15.09 -18.03 -21.55
N LYS A 43 -13.94 -17.37 -21.36
CA LYS A 43 -12.62 -17.91 -21.75
C LYS A 43 -12.34 -19.30 -21.17
N LEU A 44 -12.80 -19.53 -19.93
CA LEU A 44 -12.69 -20.81 -19.24
C LEU A 44 -14.07 -21.23 -18.76
N ALA A 45 -14.45 -22.47 -19.07
CA ALA A 45 -15.73 -23.01 -18.62
C ALA A 45 -15.76 -23.17 -17.09
N PRO A 46 -16.87 -22.82 -16.42
CA PRO A 46 -17.02 -22.99 -14.97
C PRO A 46 -17.29 -24.47 -14.66
N VAL A 47 -16.21 -25.24 -14.55
CA VAL A 47 -16.23 -26.66 -14.17
C VAL A 47 -15.86 -26.75 -12.69
N TYR A 48 -16.49 -27.70 -11.98
CA TYR A 48 -16.24 -27.95 -10.56
C TYR A 48 -14.79 -28.33 -10.26
N ASP A 49 -14.22 -29.22 -11.08
CA ASP A 49 -12.88 -29.77 -10.91
C ASP A 49 -11.82 -28.86 -11.55
N ARG A 50 -11.70 -27.63 -11.04
CA ARG A 50 -10.65 -26.69 -11.45
C ARG A 50 -9.58 -26.63 -10.37
N PRO A 51 -8.42 -27.29 -10.54
CA PRO A 51 -7.32 -27.11 -9.60
C PRO A 51 -6.84 -25.67 -9.66
N LEU A 52 -6.60 -25.06 -8.50
CA LEU A 52 -5.92 -23.77 -8.44
C LEU A 52 -4.47 -24.00 -8.85
N PRO A 53 -3.91 -23.19 -9.76
CA PRO A 53 -2.48 -23.28 -10.03
C PRO A 53 -1.73 -22.90 -8.75
N ASN A 54 -0.78 -23.75 -8.34
CA ASN A 54 0.20 -23.43 -7.29
C ASN A 54 1.23 -22.45 -7.86
N GLN A 55 0.81 -21.23 -8.18
CA GLN A 55 1.66 -20.19 -8.72
C GLN A 55 2.07 -19.24 -7.61
N THR A 56 3.38 -19.01 -7.48
CA THR A 56 3.90 -17.95 -6.61
C THR A 56 3.63 -16.59 -7.27
N VAL A 57 2.92 -15.73 -6.55
CA VAL A 57 2.68 -14.35 -7.01
C VAL A 57 3.96 -13.55 -6.75
N GLN A 58 4.49 -12.92 -7.79
CA GLN A 58 5.67 -12.07 -7.67
C GLN A 58 5.33 -10.75 -6.99
N GLN A 59 6.27 -10.21 -6.20
CA GLN A 59 6.13 -8.87 -5.63
C GLN A 59 6.30 -7.82 -6.73
N ILE A 60 5.44 -6.80 -6.71
CA ILE A 60 5.50 -5.67 -7.65
C ILE A 60 6.32 -4.56 -6.98
N LEU A 61 7.59 -4.44 -7.37
CA LEU A 61 8.50 -3.40 -6.90
C LEU A 61 8.98 -2.59 -8.09
N TYR A 62 9.03 -1.27 -7.92
CA TYR A 62 9.50 -0.33 -8.92
C TYR A 62 10.87 0.25 -8.53
N PRO A 63 11.69 0.67 -9.50
CA PRO A 63 13.01 1.23 -9.21
C PRO A 63 12.95 2.50 -8.34
N GLU A 64 11.87 3.29 -8.44
CA GLU A 64 11.68 4.43 -7.56
C GLU A 64 11.31 4.08 -6.11
N ASP A 65 10.91 2.85 -5.82
CA ASP A 65 10.50 2.46 -4.45
C ASP A 65 11.69 2.49 -3.48
N LEU A 66 12.91 2.23 -3.98
CA LEU A 66 14.14 2.44 -3.21
C LEU A 66 14.32 3.90 -2.81
N LEU A 67 13.98 4.82 -3.72
CA LEU A 67 14.06 6.25 -3.46
C LEU A 67 12.96 6.70 -2.49
N ARG A 68 11.74 6.18 -2.66
CA ARG A 68 10.62 6.42 -1.73
C ARG A 68 10.96 5.93 -0.33
N ALA A 69 11.54 4.73 -0.20
CA ALA A 69 11.98 4.19 1.09
C ALA A 69 13.00 5.11 1.78
N LYS A 70 14.01 5.58 1.04
CA LYS A 70 14.98 6.58 1.55
C LYS A 70 14.31 7.89 1.95
N PHE A 71 13.39 8.40 1.13
CA PHE A 71 12.65 9.63 1.42
C PHE A 71 11.86 9.51 2.73
N TYR A 72 11.09 8.43 2.90
CA TYR A 72 10.28 8.21 4.10
C TYR A 72 11.13 7.95 5.34
N ALA A 73 12.30 7.32 5.20
CA ALA A 73 13.24 7.16 6.31
C ALA A 73 13.77 8.51 6.82
N VAL A 74 14.05 9.47 5.93
CA VAL A 74 14.63 10.78 6.28
C VAL A 74 13.57 11.80 6.71
N TYR A 75 12.48 11.91 5.94
CA TYR A 75 11.48 12.99 6.09
C TYR A 75 10.16 12.52 6.73
N GLY A 76 9.94 11.21 6.88
CA GLY A 76 8.69 10.66 7.38
C GLY A 76 7.51 10.98 6.46
N GLU A 77 6.33 11.19 7.04
CA GLU A 77 5.10 11.50 6.31
C GLU A 77 4.82 13.03 6.33
N PRO A 78 5.22 13.78 5.28
CA PRO A 78 5.00 15.23 5.23
C PRO A 78 3.56 15.62 4.87
N ASP A 79 2.80 14.75 4.19
CA ASP A 79 1.52 15.08 3.57
C ASP A 79 0.33 14.28 4.09
N ILE A 80 -0.84 14.89 4.00
CA ILE A 80 -2.12 14.17 4.02
C ILE A 80 -2.43 13.73 2.58
N VAL A 81 -2.44 12.41 2.37
CA VAL A 81 -2.72 11.80 1.06
C VAL A 81 -4.22 11.81 0.78
N VAL A 82 -4.63 12.42 -0.35
CA VAL A 82 -6.02 12.44 -0.80
C VAL A 82 -6.18 11.42 -1.92
N MET A 83 -6.68 10.24 -1.60
CA MET A 83 -6.85 9.13 -2.56
C MET A 83 -7.97 9.37 -3.59
N LEU A 84 -8.84 10.36 -3.37
CA LEU A 84 -9.96 10.69 -4.27
C LEU A 84 -9.53 11.53 -5.48
N ASN A 85 -8.33 12.12 -5.46
CA ASN A 85 -7.85 12.99 -6.52
C ASN A 85 -6.59 12.42 -7.16
N GLU A 86 -6.76 11.82 -8.34
CA GLU A 86 -5.68 11.22 -9.13
C GLU A 86 -4.63 12.22 -9.60
N LYS A 87 -4.98 13.51 -9.73
CA LYS A 87 -4.08 14.55 -10.23
C LYS A 87 -3.18 15.12 -9.14
N LYS A 88 -3.55 14.96 -7.87
CA LYS A 88 -2.79 15.54 -6.76
C LYS A 88 -1.59 14.65 -6.46
N LYS A 89 -0.40 15.13 -6.83
CA LYS A 89 0.86 14.46 -6.48
C LYS A 89 1.20 14.68 -5.02
N THR A 90 1.73 13.65 -4.37
CA THR A 90 2.36 13.77 -3.06
C THR A 90 3.73 14.43 -3.18
N THR A 91 4.23 15.02 -2.11
CA THR A 91 5.60 15.56 -2.03
C THR A 91 6.65 14.51 -2.32
N CYS A 92 6.46 13.26 -1.86
CA CYS A 92 7.33 12.14 -2.20
C CYS A 92 7.32 11.88 -3.72
N GLN A 93 6.15 11.94 -4.38
CA GLN A 93 6.07 11.79 -5.83
C GLN A 93 6.75 12.96 -6.57
N LEU A 94 6.58 14.21 -6.10
CA LEU A 94 7.29 15.36 -6.65
C LEU A 94 8.81 15.23 -6.48
N PHE A 95 9.26 14.68 -5.35
CA PHE A 95 10.67 14.40 -5.10
C PHE A 95 11.24 13.37 -6.06
N VAL A 96 10.52 12.27 -6.28
CA VAL A 96 10.91 11.23 -7.25
C VAL A 96 11.02 11.82 -8.66
N GLU A 97 10.06 12.65 -9.07
CA GLU A 97 10.10 13.30 -10.39
C GLU A 97 11.31 14.21 -10.55
N LYS A 98 11.59 15.05 -9.55
CA LYS A 98 12.76 15.93 -9.55
C LYS A 98 14.07 15.15 -9.55
N TYR A 99 14.13 14.06 -8.79
CA TYR A 99 15.29 13.18 -8.78
C TYR A 99 15.55 12.57 -10.16
N ILE A 100 14.51 12.13 -10.86
CA ILE A 100 14.63 11.57 -12.22
C ILE A 100 15.04 12.66 -13.22
N GLU A 101 14.52 13.88 -13.10
CA GLU A 101 14.93 15.03 -13.92
C GLU A 101 16.42 15.36 -13.73
N LEU A 102 16.89 15.43 -12.48
CA LEU A 102 18.29 15.70 -12.15
C LEU A 102 19.23 14.58 -12.55
N LYS A 103 18.77 13.33 -12.47
CA LYS A 103 19.52 12.18 -12.98
C LYS A 103 19.73 12.27 -14.48
N LYS A 104 18.73 12.73 -15.23
CA LYS A 104 18.83 12.94 -16.68
C LYS A 104 19.74 14.11 -17.05
N SER A 105 19.85 15.14 -16.21
CA SER A 105 20.75 16.27 -16.45
C SER A 105 22.22 15.99 -16.11
N GLY A 106 22.54 14.80 -15.58
CA GLY A 106 23.92 14.35 -15.36
C GLY A 106 24.51 14.72 -14.00
N VAL A 107 23.68 15.06 -13.01
CA VAL A 107 24.14 15.30 -11.64
C VAL A 107 24.61 13.97 -11.02
N PRO A 108 25.75 13.95 -10.30
CA PRO A 108 26.29 12.72 -9.72
C PRO A 108 25.37 12.12 -8.65
N ASP A 109 25.24 10.79 -8.66
CA ASP A 109 24.31 10.04 -7.81
C ASP A 109 24.44 10.35 -6.31
N ALA A 110 25.66 10.58 -5.83
CA ALA A 110 25.94 10.93 -4.43
C ALA A 110 25.26 12.24 -3.97
N LYS A 111 25.07 13.20 -4.89
CA LYS A 111 24.47 14.52 -4.60
C LYS A 111 23.02 14.65 -5.08
N LEU A 112 22.51 13.67 -5.83
CA LEU A 112 21.16 13.75 -6.41
C LEU A 112 20.06 13.89 -5.35
N PHE A 113 20.16 13.13 -4.25
CA PHE A 113 19.15 13.15 -3.19
C PHE A 113 19.05 14.52 -2.52
N GLU A 114 20.19 15.09 -2.12
CA GLU A 114 20.26 16.42 -1.49
C GLU A 114 19.89 17.53 -2.46
N ALA A 115 20.34 17.45 -3.72
CA ALA A 115 19.99 18.41 -4.76
C ALA A 115 18.49 18.43 -5.02
N SER A 116 17.85 17.26 -5.10
CA SER A 116 16.39 17.14 -5.25
C SER A 116 15.64 17.76 -4.07
N ALA A 117 16.13 17.52 -2.84
CA ALA A 117 15.53 18.09 -1.64
C ALA A 117 15.65 19.62 -1.61
N ARG A 118 16.79 20.15 -2.09
CA ARG A 118 17.02 21.59 -2.20
C ARG A 118 16.07 22.23 -3.20
N GLU A 119 15.92 21.67 -4.39
CA GLU A 119 15.00 22.21 -5.41
C GLU A 119 13.53 22.19 -4.95
N LEU A 120 13.09 21.15 -4.24
CA LEU A 120 11.74 21.13 -3.67
C LEU A 120 11.55 22.22 -2.60
N LYS A 121 12.57 22.46 -1.77
CA LYS A 121 12.54 23.55 -0.77
C LYS A 121 12.48 24.92 -1.45
N GLU A 122 13.21 25.11 -2.55
CA GLU A 122 13.16 26.33 -3.38
C GLU A 122 11.77 26.53 -4.03
N GLN A 123 11.08 25.45 -4.38
CA GLN A 123 9.68 25.48 -4.84
C GLN A 123 8.67 25.74 -3.71
N GLY A 124 9.14 25.96 -2.47
CA GLY A 124 8.30 26.30 -1.32
C GLY A 124 7.74 25.09 -0.56
N ILE A 125 8.16 23.86 -0.89
CA ILE A 125 7.71 22.66 -0.19
C ILE A 125 8.49 22.51 1.12
N ARG A 126 7.77 22.42 2.24
CA ARG A 126 8.36 22.27 3.57
C ARG A 126 8.70 20.81 3.84
N LEU A 127 9.96 20.45 3.65
CA LEU A 127 10.51 19.16 4.04
C LEU A 127 11.19 19.27 5.41
N ARG A 128 10.64 18.58 6.41
CA ARG A 128 11.21 18.45 7.77
C ARG A 128 11.72 17.03 7.96
N THR A 129 12.87 16.89 8.61
CA THR A 129 13.40 15.55 8.91
C THR A 129 12.68 14.93 10.10
N VAL A 130 12.71 13.60 10.19
CA VAL A 130 12.14 12.88 11.34
C VAL A 130 12.78 13.34 12.66
N GLU A 131 14.08 13.63 12.65
CA GLU A 131 14.78 14.17 13.82
C GLU A 131 14.27 15.55 14.24
N GLU A 132 14.09 16.46 13.29
CA GLU A 132 13.52 17.79 13.55
C GLU A 132 12.11 17.68 14.12
N LEU A 133 11.28 16.80 13.54
CA LEU A 133 9.93 16.54 14.02
C LEU A 133 9.91 15.98 15.45
N ASN A 134 10.84 15.09 15.79
CA ASN A 134 10.94 14.54 17.14
C ASN A 134 11.38 15.60 18.15
N LYS A 135 12.39 16.41 17.82
CA LYS A 135 12.81 17.55 18.66
C LYS A 135 11.69 18.57 18.86
N GLU A 136 10.89 18.83 17.83
CA GLU A 136 9.74 19.74 17.92
C GLU A 136 8.64 19.16 18.83
N LYS A 137 8.35 17.85 18.72
CA LYS A 137 7.40 17.16 19.60
C LYS A 137 7.85 17.17 21.06
N GLU A 138 9.13 16.90 21.32
CA GLU A 138 9.68 16.95 22.68
C GLU A 138 9.57 18.34 23.29
N LYS A 139 9.90 19.39 22.53
CA LYS A 139 9.74 20.78 22.99
C LYS A 139 8.29 21.14 23.30
N ARG A 140 7.35 20.69 22.47
CA ARG A 140 5.91 20.90 22.70
C ARG A 140 5.45 20.18 23.97
N LEU A 141 5.82 18.91 24.14
CA LEU A 141 5.50 18.14 25.34
C LEU A 141 6.07 18.80 26.61
N GLN A 142 7.30 19.29 26.57
CA GLN A 142 7.92 20.02 27.69
C GLN A 142 7.16 21.31 28.00
N ALA A 143 6.78 22.08 26.98
CA ALA A 143 6.00 23.30 27.15
C ALA A 143 4.61 23.02 27.74
N ASP A 144 3.94 21.97 27.27
CA ASP A 144 2.63 21.55 27.78
C ASP A 144 2.72 21.14 29.25
N ILE A 145 3.75 20.35 29.62
CA ILE A 145 4.02 19.96 31.02
C ILE A 145 4.26 21.19 31.91
N LEU A 146 5.11 22.13 31.48
CA LEU A 146 5.36 23.38 32.22
C LEU A 146 4.09 24.23 32.38
N SER A 147 3.26 24.31 31.34
CA SER A 147 2.01 25.07 31.40
C SER A 147 1.01 24.44 32.37
N ALA A 148 0.90 23.11 32.37
CA ALA A 148 0.03 22.36 33.28
C ALA A 148 0.48 22.47 34.75
N SER A 149 1.79 22.42 35.03
CA SER A 149 2.30 22.60 36.40
C SER A 149 2.07 24.01 36.94
N SER A 150 2.07 25.02 36.06
CA SER A 150 1.81 26.42 36.42
C SER A 150 0.34 26.67 36.75
N ALA A 151 -0.59 25.99 36.07
CA ALA A 151 -2.03 26.11 36.30
C ALA A 151 -2.48 25.49 37.65
N LEU A 152 -1.78 24.46 38.15
CA LEU A 152 -2.06 23.82 39.44
C LEU A 152 -1.65 24.68 40.66
N GLY A 153 -0.90 25.76 40.47
CA GLY A 153 -0.47 26.68 41.54
C GLY A 153 -1.44 27.83 41.85
N GLN A 154 -2.56 27.95 41.13
CA GLN A 154 -3.54 29.02 41.30
C GLN A 154 -4.94 28.46 41.61
N HIS A 155 -5.07 27.76 42.73
CA HIS A 155 -6.38 27.52 43.34
C HIS A 155 -6.41 28.14 44.74
N PRO A 156 -7.24 29.16 45.02
CA PRO A 156 -7.60 29.47 46.39
C PRO A 156 -8.31 28.25 46.98
N SER A 157 -7.98 27.89 48.22
CA SER A 157 -8.55 26.77 48.96
C SER A 157 -10.08 26.81 48.90
N ALA A 158 -10.68 25.94 48.09
CA ALA A 158 -12.11 25.76 48.03
C ALA A 158 -12.46 24.48 48.82
N GLU A 159 -12.59 24.62 50.14
CA GLU A 159 -13.46 23.73 50.91
C GLU A 159 -14.89 23.97 50.41
N GLY A 160 -15.47 23.02 49.68
CA GLY A 160 -16.83 23.18 49.19
C GLY A 160 -17.31 22.07 48.27
N THR A 161 -18.10 21.16 48.84
CA THR A 161 -19.09 20.30 48.18
C THR A 161 -18.60 19.23 47.20
N PHE A 162 -18.30 18.08 47.82
CA PHE A 162 -18.07 16.78 47.18
C PHE A 162 -19.37 16.21 46.57
N GLY A 163 -19.51 16.27 45.25
CA GLY A 163 -20.55 15.58 44.47
C GLY A 163 -20.01 14.32 43.81
N LYS A 164 -20.39 13.14 44.31
CA LYS A 164 -20.01 11.82 43.79
C LYS A 164 -20.64 11.53 42.42
N ARG A 165 -19.82 11.28 41.38
CA ARG A 165 -20.02 10.38 40.20
C ARG A 165 -18.94 10.74 39.14
N ALA A 166 -18.27 9.86 38.40
CA ALA A 166 -18.29 8.40 38.27
C ALA A 166 -17.04 7.95 37.46
N ARG A 167 -16.65 6.69 37.68
CA ARG A 167 -15.90 5.75 36.80
C ARG A 167 -14.43 6.08 36.45
N SER A 168 -13.55 5.32 37.11
CA SER A 168 -12.22 4.98 36.64
C SER A 168 -12.28 4.26 35.29
N HIS A 169 -11.54 4.79 34.31
CA HIS A 169 -11.08 4.01 33.17
C HIS A 169 -9.56 4.19 33.11
N GLU A 170 -8.83 3.16 33.56
CA GLU A 170 -7.37 3.09 33.41
C GLU A 170 -7.01 2.95 31.93
N PRO A 171 -6.06 3.73 31.38
CA PRO A 171 -5.44 3.40 30.12
C PRO A 171 -4.37 2.33 30.35
N ASN A 172 -4.60 1.17 29.75
CA ASN A 172 -3.73 0.00 29.80
C ASN A 172 -2.38 0.33 29.15
N ALA A 173 -1.32 0.40 29.94
CA ALA A 173 0.05 0.57 29.48
C ALA A 173 0.70 -0.81 29.31
N MET A 174 0.84 -1.29 28.08
CA MET A 174 1.84 -2.33 27.77
C MET A 174 2.15 -2.43 26.27
N HIS A 175 3.44 -2.66 26.00
CA HIS A 175 4.10 -2.98 24.72
C HIS A 175 4.54 -1.82 23.82
N LYS A 176 5.57 -1.11 24.30
CA LYS A 176 6.60 -0.52 23.43
C LYS A 176 7.97 -0.93 23.95
N ASP A 177 8.35 -2.19 23.74
CA ASP A 177 9.73 -2.60 23.80
C ASP A 177 9.90 -3.84 22.93
N LYS A 178 10.97 -3.84 22.12
CA LYS A 178 11.41 -4.86 21.15
C LYS A 178 10.86 -4.72 19.72
N LEU A 179 11.40 -3.75 18.98
CA LEU A 179 11.64 -3.93 17.54
C LEU A 179 12.73 -2.94 17.08
N LYS A 180 13.94 -3.13 17.59
CA LYS A 180 15.16 -2.47 17.09
C LYS A 180 16.31 -3.45 17.23
N ASP A 181 16.37 -4.40 16.31
CA ASP A 181 17.59 -5.16 16.05
C ASP A 181 17.77 -5.24 14.52
N ASN A 182 18.65 -4.35 14.03
CA ASN A 182 19.63 -4.53 12.97
C ASN A 182 19.32 -5.58 11.87
N LEU A 183 18.69 -5.14 10.78
CA LEU A 183 18.57 -5.96 9.56
C LEU A 183 18.66 -5.15 8.25
N MET A 184 19.26 -3.96 8.27
CA MET A 184 19.22 -3.02 7.12
C MET A 184 20.57 -2.48 6.65
N ASP A 185 21.66 -2.76 7.36
CA ASP A 185 22.95 -2.14 7.05
C ASP A 185 23.79 -2.92 6.01
N ASP A 186 23.44 -4.18 5.71
CA ASP A 186 24.27 -5.05 4.86
C ASP A 186 23.83 -5.09 3.37
N TYR A 187 22.81 -4.35 2.97
CA TYR A 187 22.24 -4.47 1.62
C TYR A 187 22.64 -3.37 0.62
N PHE A 188 23.55 -2.47 1.01
CA PHE A 188 23.79 -1.23 0.28
C PHE A 188 25.01 -1.20 -0.66
N ASP A 189 25.93 -2.17 -0.60
CA ASP A 189 27.24 -2.03 -1.26
C ASP A 189 27.44 -2.83 -2.57
N ASP A 190 26.55 -3.75 -2.93
CA ASP A 190 26.83 -4.73 -4.00
C ASP A 190 26.14 -4.49 -5.36
N PHE A 191 25.55 -3.31 -5.63
CA PHE A 191 24.95 -3.08 -6.94
C PHE A 191 25.97 -2.61 -7.98
N ASN A 192 26.55 -3.57 -8.72
CA ASN A 192 27.33 -3.32 -9.93
C ASN A 192 26.40 -3.37 -11.17
N PRO A 193 26.18 -2.26 -11.91
CA PRO A 193 25.26 -2.20 -13.05
C PRO A 193 25.62 -3.10 -14.25
N SER A 194 26.75 -3.81 -14.19
CA SER A 194 27.29 -4.63 -15.28
C SER A 194 26.69 -6.04 -15.36
N ASP A 195 26.00 -6.50 -14.31
CA ASP A 195 25.51 -7.89 -14.24
C ASP A 195 24.16 -8.11 -14.95
N ASP A 196 23.35 -7.07 -15.12
CA ASP A 196 22.06 -7.13 -15.84
C ASP A 196 22.22 -7.30 -17.36
N LEU A 197 23.38 -6.96 -17.93
CA LEU A 197 23.66 -7.17 -19.35
C LEU A 197 23.90 -8.64 -19.72
N LYS A 198 24.26 -9.50 -18.75
CA LYS A 198 24.45 -10.94 -19.01
C LYS A 198 23.13 -11.70 -19.04
N LEU A 199 22.12 -11.26 -18.29
CA LEU A 199 20.81 -11.92 -18.21
C LEU A 199 19.95 -11.75 -19.48
N LYS A 200 20.11 -10.65 -20.22
CA LYS A 200 19.41 -10.44 -21.50
C LYS A 200 19.89 -11.37 -22.62
N THR A 201 21.16 -11.74 -22.64
CA THR A 201 21.71 -12.55 -23.75
C THR A 201 21.29 -14.03 -23.73
N LYS A 202 20.86 -14.57 -22.58
CA LYS A 202 20.38 -15.96 -22.51
C LYS A 202 18.97 -16.15 -23.09
N TYR A 203 18.10 -15.16 -22.94
CA TYR A 203 16.70 -15.26 -23.37
C TYR A 203 16.50 -15.15 -24.89
N ASP A 204 17.43 -14.53 -25.60
CA ASP A 204 17.33 -14.35 -27.06
C ASP A 204 17.97 -15.51 -27.87
N SER A 205 18.56 -16.51 -27.20
CA SER A 205 19.20 -17.67 -27.86
C SER A 205 18.31 -18.94 -27.95
N GLU A 206 17.11 -18.92 -27.36
CA GLU A 206 16.16 -20.05 -27.35
C GLU A 206 14.87 -19.77 -28.13
N ARG A 207 14.92 -18.92 -29.17
CA ARG A 207 13.76 -18.64 -30.04
C ARG A 207 14.05 -18.81 -31.51
#